data_AF-A0A480ACM9-F1
#
_entry.id   AF-A0A480ACM9-F1
#
_cell.length_a   1.000
_cell.length_b   1.000
_cell.length_c   1.000
_cell.angle_alpha   90.00
_cell.angle_beta   90.00
_cell.angle_gamma   90.00
#
_symmetry.space_group_name_H-M   'P 1'
#
loop_
_entity.id
_entity.type
_entity.pdbx_description
1 polymer ?
#
loop_
_entity_poly.entity_id
_entity_poly.type
_entity_poly.pdbx_seq_one_letter_code
_entity_poly.pdbx_strand_id
1 'polypeptide(L)'
;MTNKPRDVQILPIGTDTIILRSRSWARLRFEIEYALAKGTTANSYLIQGDKNALIDPPGETFTEIYLQALQQRFNVKNLDYVILGHVNPNRAATLKALLEIAPQITFVCSNPGAINLRAALENQDLSILVMRGEDTLDLGKGHHLQFIPTPNPRYADELCTWDRQTEILFSDKLFGAHICSDQVFDEGWEVFNEDRRYYFDCLMAPHAKQVETALEKLADLSVRMYATGHGPIVRYGLIDITKGYREWTKQQTSADMTVALIYASAYGNTATLAQAIARGITKAGVSVEAINCEFTEPEEIKAAVEKSAGFVIGSPTLGGHAPTPVQTALGIVLSTATNNKLAGVFGSFGWSGEAVDLIESKLKDAGYRFGFDTIRVKFKPNEVTLQTCEEAGTDFAQALKKAAKRLVVAKQPATNVEQAVGRIVGSLCVVTATEGDIKTGMLASWVTQASFNPPGLTIAVAKDRAMENMTHTNNKFVVNILAEGREIRKQFMKVYAPGQDRFAGLDIQEANNGGIIINGALAYLECSVQSRMEAGDHWLVYATVDDGKVLNQDGVTAIHHRKSASYY
;
A
#
# COMPACT_ATOMS: atom_id res chain seq x y z
N MET A 1 -19.18 5.34 -10.65
CA MET A 1 -17.92 6.07 -10.91
C MET A 1 -18.25 7.51 -11.29
N THR A 2 -17.72 8.49 -10.56
CA THR A 2 -17.87 9.90 -10.94
C THR A 2 -17.04 10.16 -12.18
N ASN A 3 -17.70 10.43 -13.30
CA ASN A 3 -17.10 10.73 -14.61
C ASN A 3 -16.51 12.16 -14.65
N LYS A 4 -15.94 12.64 -13.53
CA LYS A 4 -15.36 13.98 -13.41
C LYS A 4 -14.02 13.99 -14.16
N PRO A 5 -13.83 14.90 -15.12
CA PRO A 5 -12.58 15.00 -15.86
C PRO A 5 -11.46 15.45 -14.94
N ARG A 6 -10.21 15.07 -15.24
CA ARG A 6 -9.04 15.56 -14.50
C ARG A 6 -8.97 17.09 -14.56
N ASP A 7 -8.57 17.71 -13.46
CA ASP A 7 -8.42 19.16 -13.37
C ASP A 7 -7.23 19.56 -12.48
N VAL A 8 -7.05 20.86 -12.29
CA VAL A 8 -6.06 21.42 -11.39
C VAL A 8 -6.75 22.38 -10.42
N GLN A 9 -6.79 22.02 -9.14
CA GLN A 9 -7.33 22.88 -8.09
C GLN A 9 -6.21 23.72 -7.48
N ILE A 10 -6.39 25.05 -7.45
CA ILE A 10 -5.39 25.99 -6.97
C ILE A 10 -5.93 26.73 -5.74
N LEU A 11 -5.12 26.85 -4.68
CA LEU A 11 -5.47 27.59 -3.48
C LEU A 11 -4.22 28.21 -2.81
N PRO A 12 -4.29 29.42 -2.24
CA PRO A 12 -3.26 29.90 -1.32
C PRO A 12 -3.29 29.11 0.00
N ILE A 13 -2.12 28.73 0.50
CA ILE A 13 -1.99 27.86 1.70
C ILE A 13 -1.14 28.48 2.81
N GLY A 14 -0.33 29.47 2.47
CA GLY A 14 0.52 30.25 3.37
C GLY A 14 0.96 31.56 2.71
N THR A 15 1.73 32.37 3.44
CA THR A 15 2.36 33.57 2.89
C THR A 15 3.18 33.21 1.65
N ASP A 16 2.97 33.93 0.55
CA ASP A 16 3.63 33.72 -0.75
C ASP A 16 3.56 32.27 -1.30
N THR A 17 2.70 31.41 -0.75
CA THR A 17 2.68 29.97 -1.06
C THR A 17 1.31 29.51 -1.54
N ILE A 18 1.28 28.91 -2.73
CA ILE A 18 0.08 28.30 -3.31
C ILE A 18 0.27 26.81 -3.56
N ILE A 19 -0.81 26.04 -3.49
CA ILE A 19 -0.87 24.64 -3.94
C ILE A 19 -1.52 24.57 -5.33
N LEU A 20 -1.03 23.68 -6.18
CA LEU A 20 -1.64 23.24 -7.43
C LEU A 20 -1.87 21.73 -7.34
N ARG A 21 -3.12 21.32 -7.11
CA ARG A 21 -3.50 19.91 -6.98
C ARG A 21 -3.99 19.39 -8.31
N SER A 22 -3.19 18.57 -9.00
CA SER A 22 -3.65 17.87 -10.20
C SER A 22 -4.51 16.68 -9.77
N ARG A 23 -5.81 16.71 -10.05
CA ARG A 23 -6.79 15.77 -9.47
C ARG A 23 -7.26 14.74 -10.48
N SER A 24 -7.38 13.50 -10.03
CA SER A 24 -8.02 12.42 -10.78
C SER A 24 -8.99 11.67 -9.87
N TRP A 25 -10.28 11.72 -10.21
CA TRP A 25 -11.33 10.95 -9.52
C TRP A 25 -11.27 9.46 -9.85
N ALA A 26 -10.65 9.10 -10.97
CA ALA A 26 -10.40 7.72 -11.35
C ALA A 26 -9.03 7.26 -10.84
N ARG A 27 -8.88 5.94 -10.68
CA ARG A 27 -7.61 5.27 -10.41
C ARG A 27 -6.58 5.68 -11.48
N LEU A 28 -5.43 6.17 -11.05
CA LEU A 28 -4.36 6.60 -11.98
C LEU A 28 -3.61 5.40 -12.56
N ARG A 29 -3.36 4.38 -11.74
CA ARG A 29 -2.48 3.26 -12.07
C ARG A 29 -2.91 1.96 -11.38
N PHE A 30 -2.52 0.85 -11.98
CA PHE A 30 -2.58 -0.47 -11.34
C PHE A 30 -1.35 -0.66 -10.45
N GLU A 31 -1.36 0.02 -9.31
CA GLU A 31 -0.48 -0.21 -8.17
C GLU A 31 -1.35 -0.46 -6.94
N ILE A 32 -0.85 -1.20 -5.96
CA ILE A 32 -1.65 -1.63 -4.79
C ILE A 32 -2.13 -0.42 -3.97
N GLU A 33 -1.33 0.65 -3.91
CA GLU A 33 -1.66 1.88 -3.20
C GLU A 33 -2.92 2.61 -3.71
N TYR A 34 -3.35 2.35 -4.95
CA TYR A 34 -4.59 2.92 -5.52
C TYR A 34 -5.79 1.97 -5.48
N ALA A 35 -5.70 0.82 -4.81
CA ALA A 35 -6.74 -0.21 -4.88
C ALA A 35 -8.09 0.25 -4.30
N LEU A 36 -8.11 1.21 -3.36
CA LEU A 36 -9.37 1.76 -2.84
C LEU A 36 -10.20 2.51 -3.89
N ALA A 37 -9.62 2.81 -5.06
CA ALA A 37 -10.29 3.44 -6.20
C ALA A 37 -11.00 4.79 -5.89
N LYS A 38 -10.61 5.48 -4.81
CA LYS A 38 -11.13 6.81 -4.41
C LYS A 38 -10.47 7.99 -5.14
N GLY A 39 -9.77 7.72 -6.25
CA GLY A 39 -8.95 8.70 -6.95
C GLY A 39 -7.72 9.14 -6.16
N THR A 40 -7.04 10.18 -6.63
CA THR A 40 -5.89 10.79 -5.95
C THR A 40 -5.64 12.21 -6.47
N THR A 41 -4.75 12.92 -5.80
CA THR A 41 -4.13 14.14 -6.33
C THR A 41 -2.62 13.95 -6.50
N ALA A 42 -2.01 14.72 -7.39
CA ALA A 42 -0.57 14.99 -7.42
C ALA A 42 -0.39 16.48 -7.10
N ASN A 43 0.11 16.76 -5.90
CA ASN A 43 0.19 18.11 -5.37
C ASN A 43 1.55 18.72 -5.71
N SER A 44 1.52 19.91 -6.30
CA SER A 44 2.69 20.76 -6.52
C SER A 44 2.52 22.06 -5.72
N TYR A 45 3.62 22.71 -5.37
CA TYR A 45 3.60 23.92 -4.55
C TYR A 45 4.45 25.01 -5.18
N LEU A 46 3.98 26.24 -5.19
CA LEU A 46 4.74 27.39 -5.69
C LEU A 46 4.94 28.38 -4.55
N ILE A 47 6.21 28.70 -4.27
CA ILE A 47 6.65 29.71 -3.30
C ILE A 47 7.18 30.93 -4.07
N GLN A 48 6.65 32.11 -3.78
CA GLN A 48 6.94 33.36 -4.48
C GLN A 48 7.70 34.37 -3.60
N GLY A 49 8.95 34.05 -3.29
CA GLY A 49 9.86 34.93 -2.56
C GLY A 49 10.45 36.05 -3.42
N ASP A 50 11.68 36.46 -3.12
CA ASP A 50 12.54 37.22 -4.03
C ASP A 50 13.04 36.32 -5.18
N LYS A 51 13.17 35.02 -4.90
CA LYS A 51 13.31 33.93 -5.88
C LYS A 51 12.10 33.02 -5.82
N ASN A 52 11.70 32.47 -6.96
CA ASN A 52 10.51 31.64 -7.09
C ASN A 52 10.90 30.16 -7.18
N ALA A 53 10.26 29.33 -6.37
CA ALA A 53 10.49 27.88 -6.36
C ALA A 53 9.19 27.11 -6.58
N LEU A 54 9.26 26.13 -7.49
CA LEU A 54 8.19 25.18 -7.77
C LEU A 54 8.57 23.82 -7.23
N ILE A 55 7.75 23.27 -6.34
CA ILE A 55 7.98 21.99 -5.68
C ILE A 55 7.10 20.93 -6.35
N ASP A 56 7.72 19.83 -6.74
CA ASP A 56 7.09 18.59 -7.20
C ASP A 56 6.05 18.74 -8.34
N PRO A 57 6.45 19.16 -9.56
CA PRO A 57 5.59 19.08 -10.74
C PRO A 57 5.01 17.66 -10.93
N PRO A 58 3.75 17.53 -11.39
CA PRO A 58 3.07 16.25 -11.45
C PRO A 58 3.62 15.37 -12.58
N GLY A 59 3.13 14.14 -12.66
CA GLY A 59 3.49 13.20 -13.72
C GLY A 59 2.84 13.49 -15.08
N GLU A 60 3.29 12.76 -16.09
CA GLU A 60 2.93 12.87 -17.51
C GLU A 60 1.43 13.02 -17.78
N THR A 61 0.61 12.26 -17.06
CA THR A 61 -0.86 12.26 -17.21
C THR A 61 -1.51 13.63 -16.94
N PHE A 62 -0.81 14.53 -16.24
CA PHE A 62 -1.30 15.86 -15.89
C PHE A 62 -0.56 17.00 -16.58
N THR A 63 0.50 16.73 -17.37
CA THR A 63 1.41 17.75 -17.91
C THR A 63 0.70 18.94 -18.52
N GLU A 64 -0.20 18.70 -19.49
CA GLU A 64 -0.86 19.77 -20.24
C GLU A 64 -1.76 20.64 -19.35
N ILE A 65 -2.67 20.00 -18.60
CA ILE A 65 -3.62 20.73 -17.74
C ILE A 65 -2.90 21.47 -16.61
N TYR A 66 -1.80 20.89 -16.10
CA TYR A 66 -0.94 21.49 -15.08
C TYR A 66 -0.24 22.74 -15.58
N LEU A 67 0.45 22.66 -16.72
CA LEU A 67 1.17 23.80 -17.30
C LEU A 67 0.23 24.94 -17.65
N GLN A 68 -0.93 24.61 -18.24
CA GLN A 68 -1.97 25.61 -18.53
C GLN A 68 -2.43 26.33 -17.26
N ALA A 69 -2.72 25.58 -16.19
CA ALA A 69 -3.17 26.13 -14.92
C ALA A 69 -2.08 26.97 -14.23
N LEU A 70 -0.81 26.52 -14.29
CA LEU A 70 0.34 27.24 -13.75
C LEU A 70 0.56 28.58 -14.49
N GLN A 71 0.56 28.58 -15.82
CA GLN A 71 0.78 29.78 -16.64
C GLN A 71 -0.32 30.84 -16.48
N GLN A 72 -1.54 30.44 -16.10
CA GLN A 72 -2.62 31.37 -15.77
C GLN A 72 -2.40 32.13 -14.45
N ARG A 73 -1.52 31.64 -13.57
CA ARG A 73 -1.27 32.21 -12.24
C ARG A 73 0.12 32.79 -12.10
N PHE A 74 1.09 32.28 -12.83
CA PHE A 74 2.50 32.61 -12.68
C PHE A 74 3.19 32.64 -14.04
N ASN A 75 4.05 33.65 -14.25
CA ASN A 75 4.92 33.66 -15.42
C ASN A 75 6.05 32.64 -15.20
N VAL A 76 5.93 31.45 -15.79
CA VAL A 76 6.88 30.33 -15.65
C VAL A 76 8.32 30.72 -16.00
N LYS A 77 8.53 31.74 -16.83
CA LYS A 77 9.87 32.28 -17.14
C LYS A 77 10.55 32.98 -15.96
N ASN A 78 9.81 33.32 -14.91
CA ASN A 78 10.35 33.89 -13.67
C ASN A 78 10.71 32.80 -12.65
N LEU A 79 10.61 31.52 -13.03
CA LEU A 79 10.97 30.42 -12.13
C LEU A 79 12.49 30.33 -12.01
N ASP A 80 12.97 30.33 -10.77
CA ASP A 80 14.39 30.17 -10.44
C ASP A 80 14.70 28.70 -10.12
N TYR A 81 13.85 28.07 -9.32
CA TYR A 81 14.08 26.72 -8.82
C TYR A 81 12.94 25.75 -9.09
N VAL A 82 13.28 24.51 -9.40
CA VAL A 82 12.36 23.36 -9.34
C VAL A 82 12.87 22.39 -8.28
N ILE A 83 12.18 22.34 -7.14
CA ILE A 83 12.52 21.46 -6.01
C ILE A 83 11.81 20.11 -6.22
N LEU A 84 12.56 19.01 -6.12
CA LEU A 84 12.04 17.66 -6.29
C LEU A 84 12.18 16.89 -4.98
N GLY A 85 11.05 16.52 -4.39
CA GLY A 85 10.98 15.63 -3.24
C GLY A 85 11.41 14.21 -3.59
N HIS A 86 11.07 13.73 -4.79
CA HIS A 86 11.64 12.51 -5.37
C HIS A 86 11.62 12.60 -6.90
N VAL A 87 12.43 11.75 -7.55
CA VAL A 87 12.49 11.62 -9.01
C VAL A 87 11.86 10.31 -9.46
N ASN A 88 11.04 10.41 -10.49
CA ASN A 88 10.31 9.29 -11.08
C ASN A 88 10.29 9.49 -12.60
N PRO A 89 10.55 8.45 -13.42
CA PRO A 89 10.48 8.54 -14.89
C PRO A 89 9.18 9.16 -15.41
N ASN A 90 8.05 8.94 -14.73
CA ASN A 90 6.76 9.53 -15.08
C ASN A 90 6.70 11.06 -14.92
N ARG A 91 7.56 11.66 -14.10
CA ARG A 91 7.65 13.12 -13.98
C ARG A 91 8.52 13.73 -15.09
N ALA A 92 9.34 12.93 -15.76
CA ALA A 92 10.27 13.41 -16.79
C ALA A 92 9.56 14.19 -17.90
N ALA A 93 8.40 13.73 -18.36
CA ALA A 93 7.62 14.44 -19.38
C ALA A 93 7.29 15.88 -18.97
N THR A 94 6.78 16.08 -17.76
CA THR A 94 6.44 17.41 -17.22
C THR A 94 7.69 18.27 -17.03
N LEU A 95 8.78 17.69 -16.54
CA LEU A 95 10.04 18.42 -16.32
C LEU A 95 10.70 18.84 -17.64
N LYS A 96 10.65 18.00 -18.69
CA LYS A 96 11.10 18.36 -20.04
C LYS A 96 10.28 19.54 -20.59
N ALA A 97 8.95 19.46 -20.49
CA ALA A 97 8.06 20.54 -20.93
C ALA A 97 8.28 21.85 -20.15
N LEU A 98 8.60 21.78 -18.85
CA LEU A 98 8.98 22.95 -18.06
C LEU A 98 10.30 23.58 -18.54
N LEU A 99 11.33 22.76 -18.81
CA LEU A 99 12.63 23.23 -19.30
C LEU A 99 12.54 23.92 -20.67
N GLU A 100 11.64 23.49 -21.53
CA GLU A 100 11.38 24.15 -22.82
C GLU A 100 10.85 25.58 -22.65
N ILE A 101 10.04 25.82 -21.60
CA ILE A 101 9.45 27.12 -21.30
C ILE A 101 10.43 28.01 -20.52
N ALA A 102 11.18 27.41 -19.59
CA ALA A 102 12.06 28.06 -18.63
C ALA A 102 13.42 27.35 -18.56
N PRO A 103 14.31 27.54 -19.55
CA PRO A 103 15.60 26.83 -19.61
C PRO A 103 16.60 27.29 -18.54
N GLN A 104 16.34 28.41 -17.87
CA GLN A 104 17.21 28.98 -16.84
C GLN A 104 17.06 28.32 -15.46
N ILE A 105 16.09 27.43 -15.28
CA ILE A 105 15.79 26.84 -13.96
C ILE A 105 16.97 26.04 -13.41
N THR A 106 17.15 26.11 -12.09
CA THR A 106 18.01 25.20 -11.34
C THR A 106 17.15 24.16 -10.61
N PHE A 107 17.39 22.88 -10.87
CA PHE A 107 16.76 21.82 -10.10
C PHE A 107 17.39 21.72 -8.71
N VAL A 108 16.58 21.45 -7.70
CA VAL A 108 17.03 21.26 -6.32
C VAL A 108 16.55 19.89 -5.85
N CYS A 109 17.47 18.99 -5.52
CA CYS A 109 17.13 17.62 -5.13
C CYS A 109 18.23 16.98 -4.30
N SER A 110 17.98 15.76 -3.82
CA SER A 110 18.97 14.97 -3.09
C SER A 110 20.08 14.46 -4.01
N ASN A 111 21.17 13.93 -3.44
CA ASN A 111 22.25 13.36 -4.25
C ASN A 111 21.79 12.16 -5.12
N PRO A 112 21.04 11.17 -4.61
CA PRO A 112 20.46 10.14 -5.46
C PRO A 112 19.45 10.71 -6.48
N GLY A 113 18.70 11.75 -6.09
CA GLY A 113 17.78 12.45 -6.98
C GLY A 113 18.47 13.10 -8.17
N ALA A 114 19.66 13.68 -7.98
CA ALA A 114 20.44 14.26 -9.07
C ALA A 114 20.89 13.21 -10.11
N ILE A 115 21.26 12.02 -9.65
CA ILE A 115 21.62 10.89 -10.52
C ILE A 115 20.39 10.43 -11.31
N ASN A 116 19.27 10.20 -10.60
CA ASN A 116 18.01 9.77 -11.20
C ASN A 116 17.47 10.81 -12.20
N LEU A 117 17.62 12.10 -11.91
CA LEU A 117 17.14 13.18 -12.76
C LEU A 117 17.91 13.26 -14.08
N ARG A 118 19.25 13.19 -14.02
CA ARG A 118 20.09 13.16 -15.23
C ARG A 118 19.75 11.96 -16.12
N ALA A 119 19.52 10.79 -15.51
CA ALA A 119 19.10 9.60 -16.23
C ALA A 119 17.70 9.75 -16.84
N ALA A 120 16.71 10.24 -16.08
CA ALA A 120 15.33 10.37 -16.54
C ALA A 120 15.15 11.44 -17.63
N LEU A 121 15.94 12.52 -17.59
CA LEU A 121 15.91 13.58 -18.61
C LEU A 121 16.88 13.35 -19.76
N GLU A 122 17.76 12.33 -19.66
CA GLU A 122 18.82 12.04 -20.63
C GLU A 122 19.72 13.26 -20.90
N ASN A 123 19.99 14.05 -19.85
CA ASN A 123 20.76 15.29 -19.95
C ASN A 123 21.74 15.40 -18.77
N GLN A 124 23.04 15.40 -19.08
CA GLN A 124 24.11 15.49 -18.08
C GLN A 124 24.40 16.93 -17.64
N ASP A 125 24.10 17.91 -18.49
CA ASP A 125 24.43 19.33 -18.31
C ASP A 125 23.33 20.11 -17.57
N LEU A 126 22.41 19.41 -16.91
CA LEU A 126 21.37 20.02 -16.10
C LEU A 126 21.97 20.86 -14.95
N SER A 127 21.46 22.08 -14.79
CA SER A 127 21.73 22.91 -13.61
C SER A 127 21.04 22.29 -12.40
N ILE A 128 21.82 21.65 -11.52
CA ILE A 128 21.33 20.95 -10.34
C ILE A 128 22.07 21.45 -9.10
N LEU A 129 21.32 21.89 -8.10
CA LEU A 129 21.76 22.13 -6.74
C LEU A 129 21.43 20.90 -5.89
N VAL A 130 22.47 20.20 -5.43
CA VAL A 130 22.33 19.00 -4.60
C VAL A 130 22.26 19.41 -3.13
N MET A 131 21.15 19.07 -2.47
CA MET A 131 20.94 19.37 -1.05
C MET A 131 21.26 18.18 -0.15
N ARG A 132 21.96 18.46 0.94
CA ARG A 132 22.33 17.56 2.05
C ARG A 132 21.66 18.05 3.33
N GLY A 133 21.72 17.25 4.40
CA GLY A 133 20.89 17.47 5.60
C GLY A 133 21.04 18.80 6.35
N GLU A 134 22.12 19.55 6.14
CA GLU A 134 22.32 20.88 6.74
C GLU A 134 22.22 22.03 5.73
N ASP A 135 21.98 21.71 4.46
CA ASP A 135 21.91 22.72 3.42
C ASP A 135 20.59 23.48 3.50
N THR A 136 20.66 24.79 3.21
CA THR A 136 19.50 25.67 3.17
C THR A 136 19.45 26.43 1.84
N LEU A 137 18.24 26.83 1.43
CA LEU A 137 18.02 27.68 0.26
C LEU A 137 17.18 28.88 0.66
N ASP A 138 17.77 30.07 0.52
CA ASP A 138 17.07 31.32 0.76
C ASP A 138 16.34 31.78 -0.51
N LEU A 139 15.01 31.83 -0.43
CA LEU A 139 14.16 32.37 -1.48
C LEU A 139 13.82 33.85 -1.25
N GLY A 140 14.29 34.48 -0.17
CA GLY A 140 13.92 35.83 0.21
C GLY A 140 12.61 35.90 1.00
N LYS A 141 12.25 37.10 1.48
CA LYS A 141 11.05 37.35 2.31
C LYS A 141 10.87 36.43 3.54
N GLY A 142 11.98 35.92 4.08
CA GLY A 142 12.00 35.01 5.23
C GLY A 142 11.88 33.52 4.87
N HIS A 143 11.65 33.17 3.60
CA HIS A 143 11.58 31.79 3.12
C HIS A 143 12.97 31.15 3.06
N HIS A 144 13.45 30.72 4.22
CA HIS A 144 14.67 29.93 4.37
C HIS A 144 14.31 28.45 4.41
N LEU A 145 14.44 27.80 3.25
CA LEU A 145 14.11 26.39 3.10
C LEU A 145 15.22 25.53 3.68
N GLN A 146 14.85 24.58 4.53
CA GLN A 146 15.73 23.53 5.04
C GLN A 146 15.36 22.20 4.37
N PHE A 147 16.38 21.41 4.00
CA PHE A 147 16.19 20.15 3.29
C PHE A 147 16.54 18.96 4.17
N ILE A 148 15.65 17.97 4.24
CA ILE A 148 15.76 16.83 5.14
C ILE A 148 15.69 15.54 4.30
N PRO A 149 16.84 14.89 4.01
CA PRO A 149 16.84 13.61 3.32
C PRO A 149 16.15 12.52 4.15
N THR A 150 15.12 11.91 3.58
CA THR A 150 14.29 10.86 4.19
C THR A 150 14.23 9.61 3.31
N PRO A 151 15.38 9.06 2.87
CA PRO A 151 15.41 7.98 1.88
C PRO A 151 14.81 6.69 2.42
N ASN A 152 14.18 5.93 1.52
CA ASN A 152 13.76 4.56 1.77
C ASN A 152 14.01 3.68 0.52
N PRO A 153 13.90 2.34 0.64
CA PRO A 153 14.19 1.43 -0.48
C PRO A 153 13.37 1.69 -1.77
N ARG A 154 12.15 2.24 -1.66
CA ARG A 154 11.34 2.63 -2.82
C ARG A 154 11.73 4.00 -3.38
N TYR A 155 12.02 4.95 -2.50
CA TYR A 155 12.37 6.33 -2.81
C TYR A 155 13.73 6.65 -2.20
N ALA A 156 14.80 6.13 -2.83
CA ALA A 156 16.17 6.33 -2.35
C ALA A 156 16.61 7.80 -2.40
N ASP A 157 15.90 8.62 -3.16
CA ASP A 157 16.12 10.04 -3.37
C ASP A 157 15.18 10.95 -2.58
N GLU A 158 14.32 10.40 -1.70
CA GLU A 158 13.29 11.17 -1.00
C GLU A 158 13.87 12.31 -0.15
N LEU A 159 13.29 13.50 -0.32
CA LEU A 159 13.74 14.75 0.25
C LEU A 159 12.54 15.57 0.75
N CYS A 160 12.39 15.69 2.06
CA CYS A 160 11.47 16.65 2.65
C CYS A 160 12.06 18.06 2.61
N THR A 161 11.20 19.08 2.48
CA THR A 161 11.60 20.49 2.54
C THR A 161 10.76 21.21 3.59
N TRP A 162 11.39 21.91 4.53
CA TRP A 162 10.70 22.71 5.54
C TRP A 162 10.93 24.19 5.29
N ASP A 163 9.84 24.96 5.24
CA ASP A 163 9.88 26.41 5.10
C ASP A 163 9.67 27.08 6.46
N ARG A 164 10.71 27.79 6.92
CA ARG A 164 10.72 28.51 8.19
C ARG A 164 9.69 29.64 8.26
N GLN A 165 9.37 30.30 7.15
CA GLN A 165 8.46 31.44 7.15
C GLN A 165 7.01 31.01 7.39
N THR A 166 6.61 29.91 6.76
CA THR A 166 5.22 29.43 6.81
C THR A 166 5.01 28.27 7.77
N GLU A 167 6.09 27.71 8.32
CA GLU A 167 6.09 26.48 9.13
C GLU A 167 5.43 25.30 8.39
N ILE A 168 5.62 25.25 7.07
CA ILE A 168 5.09 24.19 6.20
C ILE A 168 6.21 23.19 5.96
N LEU A 169 5.93 21.90 6.19
CA LEU A 169 6.79 20.82 5.75
C LEU A 169 6.21 20.21 4.47
N PHE A 170 6.91 20.37 3.36
CA PHE A 170 6.67 19.65 2.12
C PHE A 170 7.20 18.23 2.29
N SER A 171 6.28 17.29 2.51
CA SER A 171 6.60 15.95 3.01
C SER A 171 6.66 14.88 1.91
N ASP A 172 6.51 15.28 0.65
CA ASP A 172 6.50 14.41 -0.53
C ASP A 172 5.65 13.13 -0.32
N LYS A 173 6.27 11.96 -0.15
CA LYS A 173 5.54 10.70 0.01
C LYS A 173 5.08 10.47 1.45
N LEU A 174 5.67 11.10 2.46
CA LEU A 174 5.22 10.98 3.85
C LEU A 174 3.87 11.68 4.09
N PHE A 175 3.07 11.09 4.98
CA PHE A 175 1.77 11.60 5.46
C PHE A 175 0.64 11.76 4.42
N GLY A 176 0.85 11.29 3.18
CA GLY A 176 -0.13 11.37 2.11
C GLY A 176 -1.33 10.43 2.26
N ALA A 177 -2.30 10.58 1.34
CA ALA A 177 -3.39 9.64 1.15
C ALA A 177 -3.87 9.66 -0.31
N HIS A 178 -4.20 8.49 -0.87
CA HIS A 178 -4.78 8.40 -2.21
C HIS A 178 -6.30 8.59 -2.15
N ILE A 179 -6.71 9.85 -2.13
CA ILE A 179 -8.10 10.27 -2.20
C ILE A 179 -8.21 11.55 -3.03
N CYS A 180 -9.21 11.60 -3.91
CA CYS A 180 -9.56 12.81 -4.66
C CYS A 180 -10.82 13.45 -4.07
N SER A 181 -10.66 14.63 -3.49
CA SER A 181 -11.77 15.41 -2.91
C SER A 181 -11.70 16.88 -3.30
N ASP A 182 -12.82 17.58 -3.10
CA ASP A 182 -12.88 19.04 -3.25
C ASP A 182 -12.21 19.77 -2.06
N GLN A 183 -12.07 19.09 -0.91
CA GLN A 183 -11.36 19.63 0.25
C GLN A 183 -9.84 19.62 0.02
N VAL A 184 -9.23 20.80 0.17
CA VAL A 184 -7.77 20.99 0.08
C VAL A 184 -7.07 20.62 1.39
N PHE A 185 -7.73 20.86 2.52
CA PHE A 185 -7.25 20.53 3.87
C PHE A 185 -8.03 19.35 4.45
N ASP A 186 -7.43 18.70 5.44
CA ASP A 186 -7.90 17.46 6.07
C ASP A 186 -8.91 17.67 7.22
N GLU A 187 -9.97 18.46 6.97
CA GLU A 187 -11.01 18.66 7.98
C GLU A 187 -11.84 17.38 8.18
N GLY A 188 -11.83 16.86 9.42
CA GLY A 188 -12.52 15.61 9.78
C GLY A 188 -11.59 14.39 9.75
N TRP A 189 -11.10 13.97 10.92
CA TRP A 189 -10.18 12.84 11.06
C TRP A 189 -10.71 11.54 10.45
N GLU A 190 -11.94 11.16 10.82
CA GLU A 190 -12.54 9.89 10.41
C GLU A 190 -12.75 9.77 8.89
N VAL A 191 -12.89 10.89 8.18
CA VAL A 191 -13.08 10.91 6.73
C VAL A 191 -11.85 10.39 5.99
N PHE A 192 -10.66 10.66 6.52
CA PHE A 192 -9.39 10.33 5.86
C PHE A 192 -8.64 9.18 6.54
N ASN A 193 -9.05 8.77 7.73
CA ASN A 193 -8.30 7.82 8.57
C ASN A 193 -8.06 6.47 7.85
N GLU A 194 -9.09 5.93 7.20
CA GLU A 194 -8.97 4.69 6.41
C GLU A 194 -7.92 4.82 5.30
N ASP A 195 -7.99 5.90 4.53
CA ASP A 195 -7.12 6.12 3.36
C ASP A 195 -5.67 6.41 3.79
N ARG A 196 -5.49 7.13 4.89
CA ARG A 196 -4.18 7.39 5.52
C ARG A 196 -3.53 6.10 6.02
N ARG A 197 -4.31 5.26 6.71
CA ARG A 197 -3.82 3.97 7.18
C ARG A 197 -3.47 3.05 6.02
N TYR A 198 -4.33 2.97 5.00
CA TYR A 198 -4.05 2.17 3.81
C TYR A 198 -2.79 2.66 3.07
N TYR A 199 -2.64 3.97 2.92
CA TYR A 199 -1.45 4.59 2.35
C TYR A 199 -0.19 4.23 3.13
N PHE A 200 -0.21 4.34 4.46
CA PHE A 200 0.89 3.90 5.32
C PHE A 200 1.22 2.42 5.12
N ASP A 201 0.21 1.57 5.18
CA ASP A 201 0.37 0.13 5.09
C ASP A 201 0.99 -0.32 3.75
N CYS A 202 0.66 0.37 2.65
CA CYS A 202 1.18 0.08 1.32
C CYS A 202 2.58 0.66 1.08
N LEU A 203 2.82 1.92 1.47
CA LEU A 203 4.04 2.64 1.11
C LEU A 203 5.11 2.67 2.22
N MET A 204 4.70 2.63 3.48
CA MET A 204 5.56 2.91 4.63
C MET A 204 5.89 1.67 5.45
N ALA A 205 4.92 0.78 5.65
CA ALA A 205 5.09 -0.41 6.49
C ALA A 205 6.29 -1.32 6.07
N PRO A 206 6.58 -1.55 4.78
CA PRO A 206 7.75 -2.34 4.35
C PRO A 206 9.12 -1.70 4.65
N HIS A 207 9.13 -0.43 5.06
CA HIS A 207 10.30 0.40 5.28
C HIS A 207 10.25 1.10 6.65
N ALA A 208 9.61 0.46 7.64
CA ALA A 208 9.27 1.07 8.92
C ALA A 208 10.48 1.69 9.66
N LYS A 209 11.67 1.09 9.58
CA LYS A 209 12.89 1.63 10.20
C LYS A 209 13.31 2.98 9.59
N GLN A 210 13.27 3.08 8.26
CA GLN A 210 13.59 4.32 7.54
C GLN A 210 12.55 5.40 7.84
N VAL A 211 11.28 5.02 7.94
CA VAL A 211 10.20 5.92 8.36
C VAL A 211 10.41 6.40 9.81
N GLU A 212 10.79 5.52 10.73
CA GLU A 212 11.13 5.88 12.12
C GLU A 212 12.24 6.94 12.16
N THR A 213 13.32 6.69 11.42
CA THR A 213 14.46 7.61 11.30
C THR A 213 14.03 8.96 10.71
N ALA A 214 13.15 8.96 9.70
CA ALA A 214 12.59 10.18 9.14
C ALA A 214 11.76 10.96 10.18
N LEU A 215 10.90 10.28 10.95
CA LEU A 215 10.10 10.91 12.00
C LEU A 215 10.94 11.48 13.16
N GLU A 216 12.12 10.91 13.42
CA GLU A 216 13.08 11.46 14.38
C GLU A 216 13.70 12.76 13.87
N LYS A 217 14.19 12.78 12.62
CA LYS A 217 14.75 13.99 11.99
C LYS A 217 13.75 15.14 11.90
N LEU A 218 12.46 14.82 11.74
CA LEU A 218 11.39 15.81 11.62
C LEU A 218 10.85 16.28 12.99
N ALA A 219 11.25 15.66 14.10
CA ALA A 219 10.64 15.87 15.42
C ALA A 219 10.87 17.28 15.99
N ASP A 220 12.04 17.86 15.72
CA ASP A 220 12.44 19.16 16.26
C ASP A 220 11.96 20.36 15.43
N LEU A 221 11.33 20.11 14.29
CA LEU A 221 10.81 21.15 13.42
C LEU A 221 9.49 21.70 13.96
N SER A 222 9.37 23.02 13.99
CA SER A 222 8.10 23.69 14.25
C SER A 222 7.25 23.63 12.98
N VAL A 223 6.33 22.65 12.93
CA VAL A 223 5.49 22.41 11.74
C VAL A 223 4.02 22.67 12.07
N ARG A 224 3.40 23.53 11.27
CA ARG A 224 1.97 23.87 11.36
C ARG A 224 1.11 23.03 10.41
N MET A 225 1.66 22.56 9.30
CA MET A 225 0.98 21.65 8.37
C MET A 225 1.97 20.84 7.51
N TYR A 226 1.56 19.64 7.11
CA TYR A 226 2.26 18.83 6.11
C TYR A 226 1.64 19.05 4.72
N ALA A 227 2.44 19.60 3.83
CA ALA A 227 2.17 19.74 2.40
C ALA A 227 2.56 18.43 1.70
N THR A 228 1.61 17.50 1.63
CA THR A 228 1.79 16.14 1.12
C THR A 228 1.84 16.07 -0.41
N GLY A 229 2.50 15.07 -0.98
CA GLY A 229 2.49 14.83 -2.43
C GLY A 229 1.15 14.30 -2.98
N HIS A 230 0.33 13.69 -2.10
CA HIS A 230 -0.96 13.07 -2.46
C HIS A 230 -2.03 13.36 -1.41
N GLY A 231 -3.24 13.69 -1.86
CA GLY A 231 -4.41 13.88 -1.01
C GLY A 231 -4.55 15.32 -0.49
N PRO A 232 -5.21 15.51 0.66
CA PRO A 232 -5.31 16.82 1.31
C PRO A 232 -4.00 17.20 2.04
N ILE A 233 -3.81 18.50 2.24
CA ILE A 233 -2.82 19.04 3.17
C ILE A 233 -3.23 18.63 4.59
N VAL A 234 -2.26 18.13 5.36
CA VAL A 234 -2.49 17.76 6.76
C VAL A 234 -2.27 18.98 7.64
N ARG A 235 -3.34 19.58 8.15
CA ARG A 235 -3.32 20.71 9.08
C ARG A 235 -4.08 20.37 10.36
N TYR A 236 -5.31 19.90 10.24
CA TYR A 236 -6.18 19.65 11.38
C TYR A 236 -5.84 18.32 12.07
N GLY A 237 -5.51 17.30 11.29
CA GLY A 237 -5.10 15.99 11.79
C GLY A 237 -3.60 15.84 12.01
N LEU A 238 -2.83 16.94 12.06
CA LEU A 238 -1.35 16.89 12.13
C LEU A 238 -0.87 16.07 13.32
N ILE A 239 -1.41 16.34 14.51
CA ILE A 239 -0.99 15.63 15.74
C ILE A 239 -1.36 14.15 15.65
N ASP A 240 -2.57 13.85 15.19
CA ASP A 240 -3.11 12.49 15.14
C ASP A 240 -2.40 11.64 14.08
N ILE A 241 -2.10 12.19 12.89
CA ILE A 241 -1.37 11.45 11.86
C ILE A 241 0.07 11.19 12.27
N THR A 242 0.73 12.14 12.95
CA THR A 242 2.10 11.95 13.42
C THR A 242 2.17 10.89 14.53
N LYS A 243 1.19 10.90 15.45
CA LYS A 243 1.05 9.82 16.44
C LYS A 243 0.75 8.48 15.77
N GLY A 244 -0.17 8.45 14.80
CA GLY A 244 -0.52 7.26 14.04
C GLY A 244 0.69 6.67 13.34
N TYR A 245 1.47 7.47 12.61
CA TYR A 245 2.72 7.02 11.97
C TYR A 245 3.71 6.45 12.99
N ARG A 246 3.92 7.08 14.15
CA ARG A 246 4.80 6.53 15.20
C ARG A 246 4.30 5.19 15.73
N GLU A 247 3.00 5.08 15.98
CA GLU A 247 2.39 3.84 16.47
C GLU A 247 2.47 2.72 15.43
N TRP A 248 2.05 2.97 14.19
CA TRP A 248 2.05 1.99 13.11
C TRP A 248 3.48 1.53 12.76
N THR A 249 4.45 2.46 12.74
CA THR A 249 5.86 2.13 12.57
C THR A 249 6.36 1.24 13.71
N LYS A 250 6.06 1.59 14.96
CA LYS A 250 6.43 0.78 16.12
C LYS A 250 5.84 -0.63 16.06
N GLN A 251 4.58 -0.76 15.65
CA GLN A 251 3.94 -2.08 15.47
C GLN A 251 4.68 -2.94 14.44
N GLN A 252 5.19 -2.35 13.35
CA GLN A 252 5.97 -3.07 12.35
C GLN A 252 7.38 -3.43 12.85
N THR A 253 8.06 -2.51 13.54
CA THR A 253 9.42 -2.76 14.04
C THR A 253 9.46 -3.72 15.24
N SER A 254 8.35 -3.84 15.98
CA SER A 254 8.22 -4.77 17.11
C SER A 254 7.70 -6.17 16.76
N ALA A 255 7.46 -6.49 15.48
CA ALA A 255 6.92 -7.78 15.10
C ALA A 255 7.91 -8.93 15.36
N ASP A 256 7.40 -10.06 15.85
CA ASP A 256 8.21 -11.24 16.21
C ASP A 256 8.95 -11.89 15.02
N MET A 257 8.42 -11.72 13.81
CA MET A 257 8.93 -12.31 12.59
C MET A 257 9.03 -11.26 11.50
N THR A 258 10.14 -11.28 10.77
CA THR A 258 10.42 -10.39 9.64
C THR A 258 10.73 -11.19 8.38
N VAL A 259 10.31 -10.71 7.22
CA VAL A 259 10.69 -11.23 5.90
C VAL A 259 11.58 -10.23 5.19
N ALA A 260 12.74 -10.68 4.69
CA ALA A 260 13.57 -9.87 3.81
C ALA A 260 13.01 -9.93 2.38
N LEU A 261 12.51 -8.82 1.84
CA LEU A 261 11.96 -8.74 0.49
C LEU A 261 12.94 -8.00 -0.41
N ILE A 262 13.75 -8.76 -1.15
CA ILE A 262 14.83 -8.27 -1.99
C ILE A 262 14.31 -8.11 -3.42
N TYR A 263 14.50 -6.96 -4.05
CA TYR A 263 14.10 -6.76 -5.44
C TYR A 263 15.00 -5.79 -6.20
N ALA A 264 14.98 -5.89 -7.54
CA ALA A 264 15.38 -4.83 -8.47
C ALA A 264 14.23 -4.57 -9.44
N SER A 265 14.19 -3.41 -10.10
CA SER A 265 13.13 -3.11 -11.04
C SER A 265 13.47 -2.00 -12.05
N ALA A 266 13.93 -2.38 -13.24
CA ALA A 266 14.27 -1.44 -14.32
C ALA A 266 13.12 -0.50 -14.73
N TYR A 267 11.90 -1.01 -14.88
CA TYR A 267 10.74 -0.25 -15.36
C TYR A 267 9.58 -0.19 -14.35
N GLY A 268 9.87 -0.35 -13.06
CA GLY A 268 8.86 -0.31 -11.99
C GLY A 268 7.95 -1.55 -11.85
N ASN A 269 7.75 -2.38 -12.89
CA ASN A 269 6.81 -3.52 -12.80
C ASN A 269 7.15 -4.52 -11.68
N THR A 270 8.42 -4.91 -11.51
CA THR A 270 8.81 -5.84 -10.44
C THR A 270 8.65 -5.18 -9.07
N ALA A 271 8.94 -3.88 -8.94
CA ALA A 271 8.68 -3.13 -7.70
C ALA A 271 7.18 -3.07 -7.37
N THR A 272 6.31 -2.96 -8.37
CA THR A 272 4.84 -3.03 -8.19
C THR A 272 4.41 -4.40 -7.62
N LEU A 273 4.98 -5.50 -8.12
CA LEU A 273 4.72 -6.85 -7.56
C LEU A 273 5.26 -6.98 -6.13
N ALA A 274 6.45 -6.44 -5.87
CA ALA A 274 7.09 -6.45 -4.56
C ALA A 274 6.19 -5.79 -3.50
N GLN A 275 5.57 -4.66 -3.81
CA GLN A 275 4.65 -3.96 -2.91
C GLN A 275 3.40 -4.79 -2.60
N ALA A 276 2.82 -5.44 -3.60
CA ALA A 276 1.64 -6.30 -3.40
C ALA A 276 1.97 -7.50 -2.49
N ILE A 277 3.11 -8.17 -2.71
CA ILE A 277 3.60 -9.24 -1.84
C ILE A 277 3.87 -8.71 -0.42
N ALA A 278 4.54 -7.56 -0.30
CA ALA A 278 4.83 -6.94 0.98
C ALA A 278 3.56 -6.66 1.78
N ARG A 279 2.52 -6.10 1.13
CA ARG A 279 1.21 -5.83 1.73
C ARG A 279 0.56 -7.13 2.26
N GLY A 280 0.62 -8.20 1.48
CA GLY A 280 0.13 -9.51 1.90
C GLY A 280 0.81 -10.03 3.17
N ILE A 281 2.13 -9.86 3.26
CA ILE A 281 2.91 -10.29 4.43
C ILE A 281 2.60 -9.40 5.65
N THR A 282 2.60 -8.07 5.49
CA THR A 282 2.39 -7.12 6.59
C THR A 282 0.98 -7.18 7.16
N LYS A 283 -0.05 -7.31 6.31
CA LYS A 283 -1.45 -7.44 6.79
C LYS A 283 -1.66 -8.74 7.57
N ALA A 284 -0.91 -9.79 7.23
CA ALA A 284 -0.91 -11.05 7.95
C ALA A 284 -0.11 -10.99 9.27
N GLY A 285 0.39 -9.81 9.67
CA GLY A 285 1.05 -9.55 10.95
C GLY A 285 2.45 -10.14 11.03
N VAL A 286 3.20 -10.12 9.92
CA VAL A 286 4.63 -10.41 9.83
C VAL A 286 5.29 -9.17 9.24
N SER A 287 6.38 -8.66 9.82
CA SER A 287 7.02 -7.47 9.27
C SER A 287 7.77 -7.76 7.98
N VAL A 288 7.92 -6.75 7.14
CA VAL A 288 8.71 -6.83 5.91
C VAL A 288 9.85 -5.83 6.01
N GLU A 289 11.05 -6.27 5.67
CA GLU A 289 12.20 -5.42 5.41
C GLU A 289 12.45 -5.47 3.90
N ALA A 290 11.89 -4.50 3.18
CA ALA A 290 12.06 -4.43 1.74
C ALA A 290 13.41 -3.81 1.38
N ILE A 291 14.07 -4.38 0.38
CA ILE A 291 15.46 -4.09 0.01
C ILE A 291 15.51 -3.93 -1.50
N ASN A 292 15.77 -2.71 -1.95
CA ASN A 292 16.08 -2.46 -3.35
C ASN A 292 17.58 -2.70 -3.56
N CYS A 293 17.94 -3.87 -4.09
CA CYS A 293 19.34 -4.25 -4.21
C CYS A 293 20.11 -3.38 -5.22
N GLU A 294 19.45 -2.55 -6.02
CA GLU A 294 20.10 -1.56 -6.90
C GLU A 294 20.82 -0.45 -6.11
N PHE A 295 20.36 -0.17 -4.88
CA PHE A 295 20.86 0.94 -4.05
C PHE A 295 21.30 0.51 -2.64
N THR A 296 21.25 -0.78 -2.32
CA THR A 296 21.55 -1.30 -0.98
C THR A 296 22.91 -1.99 -0.97
N GLU A 297 23.74 -1.66 0.02
CA GLU A 297 25.07 -2.26 0.17
C GLU A 297 24.98 -3.77 0.55
N PRO A 298 25.91 -4.62 0.07
CA PRO A 298 25.93 -6.05 0.35
C PRO A 298 25.79 -6.43 1.83
N GLU A 299 26.43 -5.69 2.73
CA GLU A 299 26.43 -5.92 4.18
C GLU A 299 25.03 -5.74 4.78
N GLU A 300 24.26 -4.78 4.28
CA GLU A 300 22.87 -4.54 4.71
C GLU A 300 21.96 -5.68 4.24
N ILE A 301 22.13 -6.15 3.00
CA ILE A 301 21.42 -7.33 2.46
C ILE A 301 21.69 -8.54 3.34
N LYS A 302 22.97 -8.76 3.68
CA LYS A 302 23.40 -9.88 4.54
C LYS A 302 22.73 -9.80 5.91
N ALA A 303 22.80 -8.66 6.59
CA ALA A 303 22.23 -8.48 7.92
C ALA A 303 20.71 -8.70 7.94
N ALA A 304 19.99 -8.20 6.93
CA ALA A 304 18.55 -8.40 6.81
C ALA A 304 18.19 -9.88 6.58
N VAL A 305 18.94 -10.57 5.71
CA VAL A 305 18.75 -12.00 5.45
C VAL A 305 19.03 -12.83 6.70
N GLU A 306 20.08 -12.54 7.48
CA GLU A 306 20.39 -13.23 8.73
C GLU A 306 19.26 -13.13 9.75
N LYS A 307 18.73 -11.91 9.96
CA LYS A 307 17.66 -11.63 10.93
C LYS A 307 16.29 -12.18 10.53
N SER A 308 16.02 -12.29 9.23
CA SER A 308 14.69 -12.66 8.72
C SER A 308 14.30 -14.13 8.99
N ALA A 309 13.00 -14.42 9.13
CA ALA A 309 12.48 -15.79 9.21
C ALA A 309 12.33 -16.45 7.84
N GLY A 310 12.31 -15.65 6.78
CA GLY A 310 12.24 -16.05 5.38
C GLY A 310 12.60 -14.88 4.48
N PHE A 311 12.82 -15.16 3.20
CA PHE A 311 13.14 -14.13 2.22
C PHE A 311 12.37 -14.34 0.92
N VAL A 312 12.19 -13.25 0.17
CA VAL A 312 11.59 -13.26 -1.15
C VAL A 312 12.50 -12.49 -2.10
N ILE A 313 12.77 -13.02 -3.30
CA ILE A 313 13.61 -12.39 -4.32
C ILE A 313 12.77 -12.05 -5.56
N GLY A 314 12.77 -10.77 -5.92
CA GLY A 314 12.11 -10.20 -7.08
C GLY A 314 13.11 -9.76 -8.15
N SER A 315 12.96 -10.23 -9.39
CA SER A 315 13.86 -9.83 -10.48
C SER A 315 13.12 -9.51 -11.77
N PRO A 316 13.50 -8.45 -12.51
CA PRO A 316 13.20 -8.36 -13.91
C PRO A 316 14.15 -9.27 -14.71
N THR A 317 13.85 -9.49 -15.99
CA THR A 317 14.80 -10.08 -16.95
C THR A 317 15.33 -9.00 -17.88
N LEU A 318 16.65 -8.82 -17.92
CA LEU A 318 17.34 -7.91 -18.83
C LEU A 318 18.31 -8.70 -19.70
N GLY A 319 18.05 -8.75 -21.02
CA GLY A 319 18.90 -9.49 -21.97
C GLY A 319 19.05 -10.98 -21.63
N GLY A 320 17.99 -11.63 -21.15
CA GLY A 320 18.00 -13.04 -20.73
C GLY A 320 18.67 -13.32 -19.38
N HIS A 321 19.03 -12.28 -18.63
CA HIS A 321 19.74 -12.42 -17.35
C HIS A 321 19.03 -11.65 -16.22
N ALA A 322 19.27 -12.07 -14.98
CA ALA A 322 18.96 -11.25 -13.81
C ALA A 322 19.92 -10.04 -13.77
N PRO A 323 19.48 -8.83 -13.36
CA PRO A 323 20.39 -7.71 -13.16
C PRO A 323 21.54 -8.06 -12.21
N THR A 324 22.73 -7.50 -12.44
CA THR A 324 23.91 -7.73 -11.59
C THR A 324 23.61 -7.56 -10.09
N PRO A 325 22.87 -6.53 -9.65
CA PRO A 325 22.50 -6.39 -8.23
C PRO A 325 21.73 -7.59 -7.66
N VAL A 326 20.84 -8.20 -8.45
CA VAL A 326 20.09 -9.39 -8.05
C VAL A 326 21.00 -10.62 -8.00
N GLN A 327 21.95 -10.75 -8.93
CA GLN A 327 22.92 -11.86 -8.91
C GLN A 327 23.79 -11.79 -7.64
N THR A 328 24.28 -10.60 -7.29
CA THR A 328 25.03 -10.36 -6.05
C THR A 328 24.18 -10.70 -4.83
N ALA A 329 22.94 -10.20 -4.77
CA ALA A 329 22.03 -10.48 -3.67
C ALA A 329 21.71 -11.99 -3.53
N LEU A 330 21.52 -12.71 -4.64
CA LEU A 330 21.34 -14.16 -4.64
C LEU A 330 22.57 -14.88 -4.08
N GLY A 331 23.79 -14.45 -4.44
CA GLY A 331 25.03 -14.99 -3.87
C GLY A 331 25.12 -14.78 -2.36
N ILE A 332 24.74 -13.60 -1.87
CA ILE A 332 24.68 -13.29 -0.44
C ILE A 332 23.67 -14.19 0.27
N VAL A 333 22.46 -14.34 -0.29
CA VAL A 333 21.43 -15.23 0.26
C VAL A 333 21.94 -16.67 0.34
N LEU A 334 22.52 -17.21 -0.74
CA LEU A 334 23.01 -18.60 -0.78
C LEU A 334 24.17 -18.86 0.20
N SER A 335 24.98 -17.85 0.49
CA SER A 335 26.11 -17.95 1.43
C SER A 335 25.74 -17.71 2.88
N THR A 336 24.60 -17.07 3.14
CA THR A 336 24.24 -16.55 4.47
C THR A 336 23.00 -17.23 5.05
N ALA A 337 21.96 -17.45 4.24
CA ALA A 337 20.71 -18.04 4.72
C ALA A 337 20.85 -19.56 4.89
N THR A 338 20.27 -20.06 5.97
CA THR A 338 20.09 -21.50 6.17
C THR A 338 18.87 -21.99 5.41
N ASN A 339 18.93 -23.20 4.85
CA ASN A 339 17.85 -23.78 4.02
C ASN A 339 16.54 -24.11 4.78
N ASN A 340 16.51 -23.90 6.10
CA ASN A 340 15.28 -23.96 6.90
C ASN A 340 14.42 -22.70 6.77
N LYS A 341 14.98 -21.60 6.25
CA LYS A 341 14.23 -20.37 5.95
C LYS A 341 13.28 -20.60 4.77
N LEU A 342 12.12 -19.97 4.82
CA LEU A 342 11.15 -20.02 3.72
C LEU A 342 11.61 -19.07 2.60
N ALA A 343 11.55 -19.52 1.35
CA ALA A 343 11.93 -18.75 0.17
C ALA A 343 10.71 -18.41 -0.69
N GLY A 344 10.76 -17.29 -1.40
CA GLY A 344 9.77 -16.92 -2.42
C GLY A 344 10.47 -16.26 -3.60
N VAL A 345 9.93 -16.44 -4.81
CA VAL A 345 10.52 -15.89 -6.03
C VAL A 345 9.43 -15.28 -6.90
N PHE A 346 9.67 -14.08 -7.41
CA PHE A 346 8.76 -13.41 -8.32
C PHE A 346 9.51 -12.55 -9.36
N GLY A 347 8.81 -12.12 -10.41
CA GLY A 347 9.39 -11.20 -11.38
C GLY A 347 8.45 -10.79 -12.50
N SER A 348 8.73 -9.62 -13.09
CA SER A 348 8.14 -9.17 -14.34
C SER A 348 9.11 -9.32 -15.50
N PHE A 349 8.63 -9.70 -16.68
CA PHE A 349 9.46 -9.87 -17.87
C PHE A 349 8.74 -9.46 -19.15
N GLY A 350 9.50 -9.20 -20.22
CA GLY A 350 8.93 -8.91 -21.54
C GLY A 350 8.63 -10.17 -22.34
N TRP A 351 9.64 -10.66 -23.05
CA TRP A 351 9.51 -11.82 -23.93
C TRP A 351 9.90 -13.14 -23.25
N SER A 352 10.93 -13.09 -22.39
CA SER A 352 11.51 -14.25 -21.73
C SER A 352 11.82 -13.97 -20.25
N GLY A 353 11.63 -14.98 -19.39
CA GLY A 353 11.59 -14.86 -17.92
C GLY A 353 12.77 -15.52 -17.19
N GLU A 354 13.92 -15.67 -17.84
CA GLU A 354 15.04 -16.51 -17.39
C GLU A 354 15.60 -16.11 -16.02
N ALA A 355 15.53 -14.83 -15.65
CA ALA A 355 15.97 -14.37 -14.34
C ALA A 355 15.21 -15.08 -13.20
N VAL A 356 13.89 -15.24 -13.36
CA VAL A 356 13.03 -15.91 -12.38
C VAL A 356 13.35 -17.40 -12.32
N ASP A 357 13.51 -18.05 -13.48
CA ASP A 357 13.91 -19.46 -13.59
C ASP A 357 15.26 -19.74 -12.92
N LEU A 358 16.25 -18.86 -13.15
CA LEU A 358 17.58 -18.95 -12.57
C LEU A 358 17.53 -18.91 -11.05
N ILE A 359 16.85 -17.92 -10.48
CA ILE A 359 16.74 -17.72 -9.03
C ILE A 359 16.01 -18.92 -8.41
N GLU A 360 14.88 -19.32 -8.98
CA GLU A 360 14.10 -20.47 -8.53
C GLU A 360 14.95 -21.75 -8.52
N SER A 361 15.66 -22.04 -9.61
CA SER A 361 16.50 -23.24 -9.73
C SER A 361 17.62 -23.25 -8.70
N LYS A 362 18.34 -22.13 -8.55
CA LYS A 362 19.44 -22.03 -7.57
C LYS A 362 18.96 -22.22 -6.13
N LEU A 363 17.78 -21.71 -5.78
CA LEU A 363 17.20 -21.90 -4.46
C LEU A 363 16.69 -23.34 -4.26
N LYS A 364 16.11 -23.97 -5.29
CA LYS A 364 15.73 -25.39 -5.24
C LYS A 364 16.97 -26.28 -5.05
N ASP A 365 18.04 -26.04 -5.80
CA ASP A 365 19.30 -26.79 -5.70
C ASP A 365 19.95 -26.65 -4.31
N ALA A 366 19.80 -25.48 -3.68
CA ALA A 366 20.26 -25.22 -2.31
C ALA A 366 19.32 -25.79 -1.22
N GLY A 367 18.20 -26.43 -1.60
CA GLY A 367 17.29 -27.13 -0.70
C GLY A 367 16.26 -26.26 0.01
N TYR A 368 16.00 -25.05 -0.48
CA TYR A 368 14.98 -24.17 0.10
C TYR A 368 13.56 -24.67 -0.16
N ARG A 369 12.67 -24.41 0.80
CA ARG A 369 11.22 -24.60 0.63
C ARG A 369 10.57 -23.29 0.21
N PHE A 370 9.60 -23.39 -0.69
CA PHE A 370 8.89 -22.22 -1.20
C PHE A 370 7.62 -21.95 -0.40
N GLY A 371 7.39 -20.69 -0.07
CA GLY A 371 6.19 -20.24 0.63
C GLY A 371 4.97 -20.04 -0.26
N PHE A 372 5.18 -19.93 -1.57
CA PHE A 372 4.17 -19.85 -2.61
C PHE A 372 4.79 -20.27 -3.96
N ASP A 373 3.95 -20.55 -4.95
CA ASP A 373 4.39 -20.87 -6.31
C ASP A 373 5.04 -19.66 -6.98
N THR A 374 6.17 -19.88 -7.64
CA THR A 374 6.97 -18.83 -8.30
C THR A 374 6.12 -17.96 -9.23
N ILE A 375 6.08 -16.65 -8.97
CA ILE A 375 5.20 -15.72 -9.69
C ILE A 375 5.93 -15.12 -10.90
N ARG A 376 5.32 -15.24 -12.07
CA ARG A 376 5.85 -14.73 -13.35
C ARG A 376 4.82 -13.87 -14.03
N VAL A 377 5.14 -12.59 -14.22
CA VAL A 377 4.21 -11.63 -14.82
C VAL A 377 4.77 -11.10 -16.13
N LYS A 378 4.04 -11.32 -17.22
CA LYS A 378 4.41 -10.78 -18.53
C LYS A 378 3.98 -9.32 -18.63
N PHE A 379 4.93 -8.43 -18.92
CA PHE A 379 4.73 -6.98 -19.02
C PHE A 379 4.12 -6.36 -17.75
N LYS A 380 3.18 -5.44 -17.93
CA LYS A 380 2.62 -4.58 -16.88
C LYS A 380 1.60 -5.36 -16.02
N PRO A 381 1.73 -5.34 -14.68
CA PRO A 381 0.74 -5.95 -13.79
C PRO A 381 -0.65 -5.32 -13.95
N ASN A 382 -1.69 -6.15 -13.80
CA ASN A 382 -3.09 -5.72 -13.72
C ASN A 382 -3.66 -6.02 -12.32
N GLU A 383 -4.92 -5.70 -12.09
CA GLU A 383 -5.57 -5.85 -10.77
C GLU A 383 -5.58 -7.29 -10.25
N VAL A 384 -5.94 -8.24 -11.11
CA VAL A 384 -5.88 -9.69 -10.79
C VAL A 384 -4.46 -10.10 -10.39
N THR A 385 -3.45 -9.61 -11.10
CA THR A 385 -2.04 -9.90 -10.79
C THR A 385 -1.66 -9.39 -9.40
N LEU A 386 -2.07 -8.17 -9.04
CA LEU A 386 -1.78 -7.58 -7.73
C LEU A 386 -2.45 -8.37 -6.60
N GLN A 387 -3.72 -8.77 -6.80
CA GLN A 387 -4.44 -9.59 -5.84
C GLN A 387 -3.75 -10.95 -5.63
N THR A 388 -3.33 -11.62 -6.70
CA THR A 388 -2.58 -12.88 -6.62
C THR A 388 -1.27 -12.71 -5.84
N CYS A 389 -0.54 -11.61 -6.06
CA CYS A 389 0.69 -11.30 -5.32
C CYS A 389 0.42 -11.05 -3.83
N GLU A 390 -0.65 -10.34 -3.49
CA GLU A 390 -1.04 -10.08 -2.11
C GLU A 390 -1.47 -11.38 -1.38
N GLU A 391 -2.21 -12.25 -2.07
CA GLU A 391 -2.58 -13.58 -1.57
C GLU A 391 -1.34 -14.44 -1.34
N ALA A 392 -0.39 -14.46 -2.28
CA ALA A 392 0.87 -15.18 -2.11
C ALA A 392 1.70 -14.67 -0.91
N GLY A 393 1.74 -13.34 -0.69
CA GLY A 393 2.36 -12.76 0.50
C GLY A 393 1.68 -13.18 1.80
N THR A 394 0.34 -13.26 1.79
CA THR A 394 -0.46 -13.72 2.93
C THR A 394 -0.16 -15.19 3.24
N ASP A 395 -0.13 -16.05 2.23
CA ASP A 395 0.19 -17.48 2.36
C ASP A 395 1.61 -17.68 2.90
N PHE A 396 2.56 -16.87 2.44
CA PHE A 396 3.95 -16.87 2.94
C PHE A 396 4.01 -16.59 4.43
N ALA A 397 3.34 -15.53 4.89
CA ALA A 397 3.28 -15.15 6.30
C ALA A 397 2.60 -16.22 7.16
N GLN A 398 1.51 -16.81 6.67
CA GLN A 398 0.82 -17.89 7.36
C GLN A 398 1.69 -19.16 7.47
N ALA A 399 2.44 -19.50 6.41
CA ALA A 399 3.38 -20.61 6.43
C ALA A 399 4.49 -20.41 7.47
N LEU A 400 5.04 -19.19 7.56
CA LEU A 400 6.01 -18.82 8.59
C LEU A 400 5.44 -18.94 10.01
N LYS A 401 4.27 -18.35 10.28
CA LYS A 401 3.61 -18.44 11.59
C LYS A 401 3.31 -19.88 11.98
N LYS A 402 2.90 -20.72 11.03
CA LYS A 402 2.64 -22.15 11.25
C LYS A 402 3.93 -22.93 11.56
N ALA A 403 5.02 -22.61 10.89
CA ALA A 403 6.33 -23.21 11.16
C ALA A 403 6.83 -22.82 12.56
N ALA A 404 6.75 -21.55 12.94
CA ALA A 404 7.12 -21.06 14.26
C ALA A 404 6.29 -21.74 15.37
N LYS A 405 4.97 -21.82 15.21
CA LYS A 405 4.08 -22.52 16.17
C LYS A 405 4.40 -24.00 16.37
N ARG A 406 4.92 -24.70 15.34
CA ARG A 406 5.33 -26.11 15.43
C ARG A 406 6.60 -26.30 16.26
N LEU A 407 7.48 -25.31 16.32
CA LEU A 407 8.74 -25.38 17.07
C LEU A 407 8.54 -25.13 18.58
N VAL A 408 7.43 -24.53 18.99
CA VAL A 408 7.16 -24.07 20.38
C VAL A 408 6.35 -25.09 21.22
N VAL A 409 6.12 -26.32 20.75
CA VAL A 409 5.12 -27.19 21.39
C VAL A 409 5.55 -27.71 22.78
N ALA A 410 5.00 -27.09 23.83
CA ALA A 410 3.90 -27.69 24.59
C ALA A 410 2.65 -26.81 24.41
N LYS A 411 1.54 -27.36 23.89
CA LYS A 411 0.27 -26.61 23.82
C LYS A 411 -0.16 -26.27 25.23
N GLN A 412 -0.04 -25.00 25.63
CA GLN A 412 -0.66 -24.55 26.86
C GLN A 412 -2.18 -24.72 26.72
N PRO A 413 -2.86 -25.28 27.73
CA PRO A 413 -4.31 -25.37 27.73
C PRO A 413 -4.91 -23.97 27.64
N ALA A 414 -6.06 -23.86 26.98
CA ALA A 414 -6.78 -22.59 26.88
C ALA A 414 -7.06 -22.04 28.29
N THR A 415 -6.77 -20.76 28.49
CA THR A 415 -7.04 -20.04 29.73
C THR A 415 -8.55 -20.02 30.02
N ASN A 416 -8.92 -19.78 31.28
CA ASN A 416 -10.32 -19.66 31.67
C ASN A 416 -11.05 -18.56 30.87
N VAL A 417 -10.35 -17.47 30.53
CA VAL A 417 -10.88 -16.38 29.71
C VAL A 417 -11.15 -16.87 28.29
N GLU A 418 -10.20 -17.54 27.64
CA GLU A 418 -10.39 -18.08 26.28
C GLU A 418 -11.53 -19.11 26.22
N GLN A 419 -11.66 -19.96 27.24
CA GLN A 419 -12.77 -20.91 27.34
C GLN A 419 -14.12 -20.20 27.48
N ALA A 420 -14.18 -19.14 28.30
CA ALA A 420 -15.39 -18.34 28.47
C ALA A 420 -15.78 -17.61 27.18
N VAL A 421 -14.83 -16.95 26.51
CA VAL A 421 -15.05 -16.28 25.21
C VAL A 421 -15.47 -17.31 24.14
N GLY A 422 -14.94 -18.53 24.19
CA GLY A 422 -15.34 -19.63 23.30
C GLY A 422 -16.80 -20.03 23.40
N ARG A 423 -17.53 -19.62 24.46
CA ARG A 423 -18.97 -19.86 24.61
C ARG A 423 -19.86 -18.90 23.82
N ILE A 424 -19.30 -17.82 23.26
CA ILE A 424 -20.03 -16.94 22.36
C ILE A 424 -20.36 -17.71 21.08
N VAL A 425 -21.66 -17.80 20.78
CA VAL A 425 -22.18 -18.47 19.59
C VAL A 425 -22.49 -17.42 18.53
N GLY A 426 -22.14 -17.72 17.29
CA GLY A 426 -22.51 -16.89 16.15
C GLY A 426 -23.09 -17.71 15.01
N SER A 427 -23.91 -17.06 14.19
CA SER A 427 -24.46 -17.65 12.97
C SER A 427 -23.34 -17.93 11.98
N LEU A 428 -23.39 -19.09 11.34
CA LEU A 428 -22.46 -19.46 10.30
C LEU A 428 -22.96 -18.89 8.97
N CYS A 429 -22.18 -17.98 8.40
CA CYS A 429 -22.49 -17.32 7.15
C CYS A 429 -21.35 -17.52 6.14
N VAL A 430 -21.67 -17.41 4.85
CA VAL A 430 -20.67 -17.16 3.82
C VAL A 430 -20.80 -15.71 3.37
N VAL A 431 -19.72 -14.98 3.49
CA VAL A 431 -19.66 -13.58 3.07
C VAL A 431 -18.95 -13.56 1.74
N THR A 432 -19.59 -12.96 0.75
CA THR A 432 -19.08 -12.89 -0.62
C THR A 432 -19.01 -11.45 -1.08
N ALA A 433 -18.03 -11.12 -1.90
CA ALA A 433 -17.94 -9.83 -2.55
C ALA A 433 -17.36 -10.00 -3.96
N THR A 434 -17.69 -9.04 -4.82
CA THR A 434 -17.21 -8.96 -6.19
C THR A 434 -16.71 -7.54 -6.44
N GLU A 435 -15.49 -7.41 -6.95
CA GLU A 435 -14.92 -6.14 -7.40
C GLU A 435 -14.27 -6.34 -8.77
N GLY A 436 -14.84 -5.73 -9.82
CA GLY A 436 -14.43 -5.99 -11.19
C GLY A 436 -14.52 -7.48 -11.54
N ASP A 437 -13.40 -8.07 -11.95
CA ASP A 437 -13.30 -9.49 -12.28
C ASP A 437 -13.00 -10.39 -11.06
N ILE A 438 -12.78 -9.79 -9.88
CA ILE A 438 -12.38 -10.51 -8.67
C ILE A 438 -13.61 -10.93 -7.88
N LYS A 439 -13.75 -12.23 -7.62
CA LYS A 439 -14.78 -12.82 -6.76
C LYS A 439 -14.14 -13.45 -5.54
N THR A 440 -14.59 -13.07 -4.35
CA THR A 440 -14.05 -13.61 -3.10
C THR A 440 -15.16 -14.06 -2.15
N GLY A 441 -14.86 -15.06 -1.34
CA GLY A 441 -15.78 -15.63 -0.37
C GLY A 441 -15.06 -16.17 0.86
N MET A 442 -15.64 -15.92 2.04
CA MET A 442 -15.16 -16.47 3.30
C MET A 442 -16.28 -17.00 4.17
N LEU A 443 -15.97 -18.05 4.93
CA LEU A 443 -16.82 -18.52 6.01
C LEU A 443 -16.66 -17.58 7.22
N ALA A 444 -17.76 -17.01 7.69
CA ALA A 444 -17.80 -16.09 8.83
C ALA A 444 -18.68 -16.66 9.94
N SER A 445 -18.29 -16.44 11.19
CA SER A 445 -19.11 -16.79 12.36
C SER A 445 -19.23 -15.66 13.38
N TRP A 446 -18.72 -14.48 13.06
CA TRP A 446 -18.81 -13.27 13.87
C TRP A 446 -19.66 -12.24 13.13
N VAL A 447 -20.96 -12.54 13.05
CA VAL A 447 -21.97 -11.71 12.39
C VAL A 447 -23.11 -11.48 13.37
N THR A 448 -23.49 -10.22 13.59
CA THR A 448 -24.52 -9.83 14.56
C THR A 448 -25.31 -8.63 14.03
N GLN A 449 -26.62 -8.58 14.27
CA GLN A 449 -27.41 -7.38 13.97
C GLN A 449 -26.97 -6.22 14.88
N ALA A 450 -26.79 -5.04 14.29
CA ALA A 450 -26.30 -3.84 14.95
C ALA A 450 -27.36 -2.74 15.05
N SER A 451 -28.33 -2.69 14.13
CA SER A 451 -29.33 -1.63 14.07
C SER A 451 -30.63 -2.08 13.40
N PHE A 452 -31.72 -1.36 13.72
CA PHE A 452 -33.05 -1.54 13.12
C PHE A 452 -33.35 -0.50 12.03
N ASN A 453 -32.88 0.74 12.16
CA ASN A 453 -33.16 1.82 11.22
C ASN A 453 -31.92 2.70 10.96
N PRO A 454 -31.31 2.61 9.77
CA PRO A 454 -31.52 1.54 8.78
C PRO A 454 -31.17 0.16 9.37
N PRO A 455 -31.70 -0.95 8.82
CA PRO A 455 -31.25 -2.28 9.22
C PRO A 455 -29.74 -2.40 8.99
N GLY A 456 -29.01 -2.88 10.00
CA GLY A 456 -27.57 -2.98 9.90
C GLY A 456 -27.00 -4.12 10.73
N LEU A 457 -25.79 -4.52 10.37
CA LEU A 457 -25.07 -5.63 10.98
C LEU A 457 -23.60 -5.28 11.19
N THR A 458 -22.98 -5.99 12.11
CA THR A 458 -21.53 -6.02 12.27
C THR A 458 -20.97 -7.34 11.80
N ILE A 459 -19.83 -7.30 11.13
CA ILE A 459 -19.00 -8.46 10.83
C ILE A 459 -17.56 -8.21 11.30
N ALA A 460 -16.95 -9.21 11.92
CA ALA A 460 -15.52 -9.18 12.21
C ALA A 460 -14.74 -10.03 11.19
N VAL A 461 -13.75 -9.41 10.53
CA VAL A 461 -12.95 -9.98 9.45
C VAL A 461 -11.48 -9.98 9.84
N ALA A 462 -10.82 -11.14 9.82
CA ALA A 462 -9.39 -11.21 10.13
C ALA A 462 -8.56 -10.48 9.05
N LYS A 463 -7.52 -9.77 9.46
CA LYS A 463 -6.68 -8.94 8.56
C LYS A 463 -5.93 -9.75 7.50
N ASP A 464 -5.72 -11.03 7.76
CA ASP A 464 -5.03 -11.97 6.88
C ASP A 464 -5.97 -12.67 5.87
N ARG A 465 -7.22 -12.22 5.73
CA ARG A 465 -8.16 -12.77 4.75
C ARG A 465 -8.16 -11.96 3.47
N ALA A 466 -8.34 -12.63 2.34
CA ALA A 466 -8.56 -11.97 1.05
C ALA A 466 -9.79 -11.05 1.05
N MET A 467 -10.81 -11.38 1.87
CA MET A 467 -12.00 -10.55 2.07
C MET A 467 -11.70 -9.18 2.71
N GLU A 468 -10.51 -8.98 3.32
CA GLU A 468 -10.18 -7.72 4.01
C GLU A 468 -10.27 -6.49 3.08
N ASN A 469 -9.79 -6.61 1.83
CA ASN A 469 -9.91 -5.54 0.82
C ASN A 469 -11.37 -5.18 0.50
N MET A 470 -12.33 -6.06 0.80
CA MET A 470 -13.75 -5.83 0.55
C MET A 470 -14.47 -5.21 1.75
N THR A 471 -13.74 -4.94 2.85
CA THR A 471 -14.27 -4.35 4.08
C THR A 471 -14.19 -2.82 4.13
N HIS A 472 -13.66 -2.20 3.08
CA HIS A 472 -13.49 -0.75 3.02
C HIS A 472 -14.80 0.00 2.87
N THR A 473 -14.82 1.25 3.32
CA THR A 473 -16.03 2.10 3.27
C THR A 473 -16.58 2.22 1.84
N ASN A 474 -17.91 2.09 1.69
CA ASN A 474 -18.66 2.03 0.42
C ASN A 474 -18.52 0.72 -0.37
N ASN A 475 -17.69 -0.23 0.05
CA ASN A 475 -17.67 -1.55 -0.58
C ASN A 475 -18.97 -2.30 -0.25
N LYS A 476 -19.33 -3.21 -1.15
CA LYS A 476 -20.54 -4.01 -1.06
C LYS A 476 -20.20 -5.48 -0.91
N PHE A 477 -21.01 -6.18 -0.14
CA PHE A 477 -20.88 -7.62 0.04
C PHE A 477 -22.26 -8.25 0.26
N VAL A 478 -22.31 -9.57 0.15
CA VAL A 478 -23.51 -10.36 0.44
C VAL A 478 -23.21 -11.29 1.60
N VAL A 479 -24.09 -11.32 2.59
CA VAL A 479 -24.06 -12.28 3.70
C VAL A 479 -25.05 -13.38 3.39
N ASN A 480 -24.56 -14.58 3.10
CA ASN A 480 -25.35 -15.79 2.90
C ASN A 480 -25.45 -16.54 4.23
N ILE A 481 -26.64 -16.54 4.85
CA ILE A 481 -26.89 -17.20 6.14
C ILE A 481 -27.11 -18.68 5.88
N LEU A 482 -26.25 -19.56 6.42
CA LEU A 482 -26.28 -20.97 6.06
C LEU A 482 -27.32 -21.76 6.87
N ALA A 483 -27.88 -22.79 6.23
CA ALA A 483 -28.66 -23.84 6.89
C ALA A 483 -27.73 -24.82 7.61
N GLU A 484 -28.26 -25.51 8.63
CA GLU A 484 -27.58 -26.68 9.19
C GLU A 484 -27.20 -27.68 8.09
N GLY A 485 -25.95 -28.15 8.14
CA GLY A 485 -25.40 -29.00 7.09
C GLY A 485 -23.90 -28.78 6.92
N ARG A 486 -23.27 -29.60 6.07
CA ARG A 486 -21.81 -29.54 5.84
C ARG A 486 -21.40 -29.18 4.43
N GLU A 487 -22.30 -29.23 3.45
CA GLU A 487 -21.89 -29.19 2.04
C GLU A 487 -21.30 -27.84 1.62
N ILE A 488 -22.02 -26.74 1.84
CA ILE A 488 -21.48 -25.39 1.57
C ILE A 488 -20.30 -25.08 2.49
N ARG A 489 -20.39 -25.45 3.78
CA ARG A 489 -19.33 -25.21 4.77
C ARG A 489 -17.99 -25.85 4.34
N LYS A 490 -18.00 -27.09 3.85
CA LYS A 490 -16.79 -27.80 3.40
C LYS A 490 -16.08 -27.05 2.27
N GLN A 491 -16.84 -26.43 1.35
CA GLN A 491 -16.26 -25.66 0.26
C GLN A 491 -15.40 -24.50 0.78
N PHE A 492 -15.95 -23.67 1.66
CA PHE A 492 -15.25 -22.49 2.21
C PHE A 492 -14.23 -22.80 3.32
N MET A 493 -14.04 -24.08 3.68
CA MET A 493 -12.96 -24.54 4.56
C MET A 493 -11.75 -25.10 3.80
N LYS A 494 -11.85 -25.33 2.48
CA LYS A 494 -10.71 -25.79 1.67
C LYS A 494 -9.65 -24.71 1.55
N VAL A 495 -8.40 -25.12 1.42
CA VAL A 495 -7.28 -24.24 1.03
C VAL A 495 -7.28 -24.17 -0.49
N TYR A 496 -7.32 -22.94 -1.01
CA TYR A 496 -7.28 -22.66 -2.44
C TYR A 496 -5.96 -21.98 -2.76
N ALA A 497 -5.35 -22.33 -3.89
CA ALA A 497 -4.20 -21.59 -4.40
C ALA A 497 -4.62 -20.15 -4.77
N PRO A 498 -3.69 -19.17 -4.73
CA PRO A 498 -3.95 -17.81 -5.18
C PRO A 498 -4.63 -17.77 -6.56
N GLY A 499 -5.71 -17.00 -6.67
CA GLY A 499 -6.51 -16.87 -7.91
C GLY A 499 -7.42 -18.05 -8.28
N GLN A 500 -7.50 -19.13 -7.50
CA GLN A 500 -8.40 -20.25 -7.76
C GLN A 500 -9.86 -19.92 -7.41
N ASP A 501 -10.81 -20.27 -8.29
CA ASP A 501 -12.24 -20.06 -8.06
C ASP A 501 -12.79 -20.95 -6.92
N ARG A 502 -13.29 -20.29 -5.87
CA ARG A 502 -13.87 -20.94 -4.68
C ARG A 502 -15.34 -21.32 -4.87
N PHE A 503 -16.02 -20.72 -5.84
CA PHE A 503 -17.44 -20.90 -6.10
C PHE A 503 -17.73 -22.04 -7.09
N ALA A 504 -16.70 -22.56 -7.75
CA ALA A 504 -16.81 -23.68 -8.69
C ALA A 504 -17.59 -24.85 -8.09
N GLY A 505 -18.68 -25.23 -8.77
CA GLY A 505 -19.57 -26.32 -8.39
C GLY A 505 -20.68 -25.97 -7.40
N LEU A 506 -20.81 -24.72 -6.98
CA LEU A 506 -21.96 -24.23 -6.20
C LEU A 506 -23.07 -23.71 -7.11
N ASP A 507 -24.31 -23.89 -6.68
CA ASP A 507 -25.47 -23.21 -7.26
C ASP A 507 -25.52 -21.76 -6.74
N ILE A 508 -25.21 -20.81 -7.62
CA ILE A 508 -25.04 -19.40 -7.31
C ILE A 508 -25.84 -18.51 -8.25
N GLN A 509 -26.23 -17.34 -7.74
CA GLN A 509 -26.81 -16.25 -8.51
C GLN A 509 -26.12 -14.93 -8.16
N GLU A 510 -26.17 -13.97 -9.07
CA GLU A 510 -25.64 -12.62 -8.85
C GLU A 510 -26.68 -11.74 -8.14
N ALA A 511 -26.24 -11.01 -7.12
CA ALA A 511 -27.05 -10.07 -6.35
C ALA A 511 -27.17 -8.71 -7.05
N ASN A 512 -28.10 -7.86 -6.61
CA ASN A 512 -28.25 -6.51 -7.18
C ASN A 512 -27.01 -5.64 -6.96
N ASN A 513 -26.28 -5.89 -5.86
CA ASN A 513 -25.02 -5.24 -5.53
C ASN A 513 -23.78 -5.88 -6.19
N GLY A 514 -23.95 -6.87 -7.08
CA GLY A 514 -22.88 -7.58 -7.78
C GLY A 514 -22.21 -8.71 -6.98
N GLY A 515 -22.54 -8.86 -5.69
CA GLY A 515 -22.07 -9.98 -4.86
C GLY A 515 -22.72 -11.31 -5.25
N ILE A 516 -22.34 -12.39 -4.57
CA ILE A 516 -22.77 -13.75 -4.91
C ILE A 516 -23.75 -14.26 -3.87
N ILE A 517 -24.95 -14.63 -4.32
CA ILE A 517 -25.92 -15.35 -3.49
C ILE A 517 -25.74 -16.85 -3.74
N ILE A 518 -25.69 -17.62 -2.66
CA ILE A 518 -25.62 -19.09 -2.70
C ILE A 518 -27.04 -19.60 -2.51
N ASN A 519 -27.63 -20.21 -3.54
CA ASN A 519 -29.04 -20.62 -3.52
C ASN A 519 -29.37 -21.67 -2.45
N GLY A 520 -28.36 -22.44 -2.01
CA GLY A 520 -28.48 -23.39 -0.90
C GLY A 520 -28.41 -22.76 0.50
N ALA A 521 -28.33 -21.43 0.63
CA ALA A 521 -28.40 -20.72 1.92
C ALA A 521 -29.86 -20.59 2.41
N LEU A 522 -30.06 -20.25 3.70
CA LEU A 522 -31.39 -19.95 4.25
C LEU A 522 -31.90 -18.59 3.83
N ALA A 523 -31.00 -17.62 3.79
CA ALA A 523 -31.28 -16.24 3.46
C ALA A 523 -30.02 -15.56 2.96
N TYR A 524 -30.19 -14.45 2.25
CA TYR A 524 -29.10 -13.56 1.91
C TYR A 524 -29.44 -12.11 2.31
N LEU A 525 -28.40 -11.34 2.60
CA LEU A 525 -28.46 -9.91 2.88
C LEU A 525 -27.46 -9.18 1.98
N GLU A 526 -27.92 -8.26 1.16
CA GLU A 526 -27.09 -7.36 0.38
C GLU A 526 -26.68 -6.18 1.26
N CYS A 527 -25.39 -5.99 1.46
CA CYS A 527 -24.85 -5.06 2.44
C CYS A 527 -23.95 -4.01 1.81
N SER A 528 -23.96 -2.81 2.37
CA SER A 528 -23.02 -1.71 2.07
C SER A 528 -22.25 -1.30 3.33
N VAL A 529 -20.91 -1.30 3.26
CA VAL A 529 -20.04 -0.90 4.36
C VAL A 529 -20.20 0.59 4.64
N GLN A 530 -20.53 0.93 5.89
CA GLN A 530 -20.63 2.31 6.36
C GLN A 530 -19.37 2.77 7.08
N SER A 531 -18.76 1.89 7.87
CA SER A 531 -17.51 2.18 8.58
C SER A 531 -16.81 0.89 9.03
N ARG A 532 -15.53 1.01 9.37
CA ARG A 532 -14.76 -0.08 9.96
C ARG A 532 -13.82 0.43 11.04
N MET A 533 -13.52 -0.43 12.01
CA MET A 533 -12.65 -0.14 13.13
C MET A 533 -11.61 -1.25 13.28
N GLU A 534 -10.36 -0.88 13.56
CA GLU A 534 -9.31 -1.84 13.86
C GLU A 534 -9.54 -2.44 15.25
N ALA A 535 -9.59 -3.77 15.34
CA ALA A 535 -9.83 -4.51 16.57
C ALA A 535 -8.82 -5.66 16.69
N GLY A 536 -7.62 -5.35 17.18
CA GLY A 536 -6.55 -6.32 17.34
C GLY A 536 -6.13 -6.94 15.99
N ASP A 537 -6.33 -8.24 15.82
CA ASP A 537 -6.05 -9.00 14.59
C ASP A 537 -7.21 -8.99 13.56
N HIS A 538 -8.29 -8.26 13.85
CA HIS A 538 -9.48 -8.15 13.00
C HIS A 538 -9.82 -6.70 12.66
N TRP A 539 -10.63 -6.54 11.62
CA TRP A 539 -11.46 -5.36 11.38
C TRP A 539 -12.88 -5.66 11.85
N LEU A 540 -13.46 -4.79 12.66
CA LEU A 540 -14.89 -4.77 12.94
C LEU A 540 -15.57 -3.84 11.94
N VAL A 541 -16.43 -4.38 11.10
CA VAL A 541 -17.09 -3.68 10.00
C VAL A 541 -18.55 -3.48 10.36
N TYR A 542 -19.04 -2.25 10.25
CA TYR A 542 -20.46 -1.94 10.32
C TYR A 542 -21.01 -1.71 8.90
N ALA A 543 -22.10 -2.39 8.58
CA ALA A 543 -22.74 -2.32 7.28
C ALA A 543 -24.26 -2.18 7.40
N THR A 544 -24.86 -1.42 6.49
CA THR A 544 -26.31 -1.39 6.31
C THR A 544 -26.74 -2.50 5.37
N VAL A 545 -27.96 -3.01 5.58
CA VAL A 545 -28.59 -3.98 4.70
C VAL A 545 -29.51 -3.21 3.74
N ASP A 546 -29.21 -3.31 2.46
CA ASP A 546 -29.90 -2.59 1.38
C ASP A 546 -31.03 -3.44 0.78
N ASP A 547 -30.85 -4.77 0.74
CA ASP A 547 -31.83 -5.75 0.26
C ASP A 547 -31.59 -7.11 0.93
N GLY A 548 -32.55 -8.02 0.84
CA GLY A 548 -32.40 -9.38 1.36
C GLY A 548 -33.65 -10.23 1.24
N LYS A 549 -33.47 -11.55 1.23
CA LYS A 549 -34.57 -12.51 1.07
C LYS A 549 -34.31 -13.78 1.85
N VAL A 550 -35.37 -14.33 2.43
CA VAL A 550 -35.40 -15.71 2.95
C VAL A 550 -35.64 -16.67 1.78
N LEU A 551 -34.67 -17.56 1.55
CA LEU A 551 -34.69 -18.59 0.51
C LEU A 551 -35.35 -19.89 0.99
N ASN A 552 -35.20 -20.22 2.28
CA ASN A 552 -35.82 -21.40 2.90
C ASN A 552 -36.42 -21.03 4.26
N GLN A 553 -37.76 -21.09 4.37
CA GLN A 553 -38.50 -20.70 5.57
C GLN A 553 -38.44 -21.73 6.70
N ASP A 554 -38.23 -23.01 6.38
CA ASP A 554 -38.33 -24.12 7.33
C ASP A 554 -36.97 -24.58 7.86
N GLY A 555 -35.88 -24.04 7.32
CA GLY A 555 -34.53 -24.44 7.69
C GLY A 555 -34.00 -23.75 8.96
N VAL A 556 -33.16 -24.46 9.71
CA VAL A 556 -32.53 -23.96 10.94
C VAL A 556 -31.17 -23.36 10.63
N THR A 557 -30.88 -22.17 11.18
CA THR A 557 -29.60 -21.47 11.00
C THR A 557 -28.45 -22.29 11.56
N ALA A 558 -27.43 -22.53 10.73
CA ALA A 558 -26.19 -23.13 11.19
C ALA A 558 -25.49 -22.20 12.18
N ILE A 559 -25.01 -22.77 13.29
CA ILE A 559 -24.29 -22.03 14.34
C ILE A 559 -22.90 -22.61 14.55
N HIS A 560 -21.94 -21.76 14.89
CA HIS A 560 -20.59 -22.17 15.22
C HIS A 560 -20.38 -22.25 16.73
N HIS A 561 -20.26 -23.47 17.26
CA HIS A 561 -19.85 -23.71 18.64
C HIS A 561 -18.34 -23.87 18.75
N ARG A 562 -17.72 -23.08 19.63
CA ARG A 562 -16.32 -23.23 20.02
C ARG A 562 -16.19 -23.75 21.45
N LYS A 563 -15.06 -24.40 21.73
CA LYS A 563 -14.68 -24.81 23.09
C LYS A 563 -13.69 -23.82 23.74
N SER A 564 -13.02 -23.01 22.92
CA SER A 564 -12.04 -22.00 23.30
C SER A 564 -11.97 -20.93 22.20
N ALA A 565 -11.60 -19.70 22.57
CA ALA A 565 -11.33 -18.59 21.66
C ALA A 565 -9.88 -18.50 21.18
N SER A 566 -9.02 -19.46 21.54
CA SER A 566 -7.59 -19.42 21.21
C SER A 566 -7.26 -19.72 19.73
N TYR A 567 -8.20 -20.35 18.99
CA TYR A 567 -8.03 -20.68 17.57
C TYR A 567 -9.39 -20.69 16.85
N TYR A 568 -9.37 -20.43 15.53
CA TYR A 568 -10.52 -20.56 14.63
C TYR A 568 -10.87 -21.99 14.29
#